data_AF-A0A7V6T994-F1
#
_entry.id   AF-A0A7V6T994-F1
#
_cell.length_a   1.000
_cell.length_b   1.000
_cell.length_c   1.000
_cell.angle_alpha   90.00
_cell.angle_beta   90.00
_cell.angle_gamma   90.00
#
_symmetry.space_group_name_H-M   'P 1'
#
loop_
_entity.id
_entity.type
_entity.pdbx_description
1 polymer ?
#
loop_
_entity_poly.entity_id
_entity_poly.type
_entity_poly.pdbx_seq_one_letter_code
_entity_poly.pdbx_strand_id
1 'polypeptide(L)'
;IKIQENKKICFDTEIIKQSIKDIGKELETLNKQLNSLHDLVEQGVYSTDTFIKRSQNIESKINTAKASKDELETKLKNIFSVEEKKKSIIPRWEKVLNIYNKLESAKDKNELLKEILDKVIYTKEEGGRWSGKVDDFELVINPKLPQDH
;
A
#
# COMPACT_ATOMS: atom_id res chain seq x y z
N ILE A 1 6.33 13.24 -15.27
CA ILE A 1 5.81 12.83 -13.95
C ILE A 1 5.32 11.37 -13.98
N LYS A 2 4.24 11.00 -14.68
CA LYS A 2 3.73 9.60 -14.77
C LYS A 2 4.76 8.50 -15.13
N ILE A 3 5.65 8.74 -16.10
CA ILE A 3 6.66 7.74 -16.53
C ILE A 3 7.70 7.46 -15.44
N GLN A 4 8.09 8.48 -14.67
CA GLN A 4 9.10 8.35 -13.61
C GLN A 4 8.49 7.67 -12.36
N GLU A 5 7.23 7.98 -12.03
CA GLU A 5 6.51 7.30 -10.94
C GLU A 5 6.27 5.82 -11.23
N ASN A 6 5.82 5.47 -12.43
CA ASN A 6 5.65 4.05 -12.81
C ASN A 6 6.97 3.29 -12.80
N LYS A 7 8.06 3.92 -13.25
CA LYS A 7 9.40 3.30 -13.21
C LYS A 7 9.88 3.07 -11.77
N LYS A 8 9.60 4.02 -10.86
CA LYS A 8 9.93 3.90 -9.43
C LYS A 8 9.11 2.79 -8.75
N ILE A 9 7.80 2.74 -8.99
CA ILE A 9 6.92 1.69 -8.44
C ILE A 9 7.37 0.31 -8.93
N CYS A 10 7.70 0.16 -10.22
CA CYS A 10 8.21 -1.09 -10.77
C CYS A 10 9.48 -1.55 -10.02
N PHE A 11 10.45 -0.65 -9.88
CA PHE A 11 11.70 -0.93 -9.17
C PHE A 11 11.46 -1.31 -7.70
N ASP A 12 10.61 -0.56 -7.00
CA ASP A 12 10.27 -0.84 -5.59
C ASP A 12 9.59 -2.22 -5.44
N THR A 13 8.70 -2.60 -6.38
CA THR A 13 8.07 -3.93 -6.36
C THR A 13 9.04 -5.08 -6.65
N GLU A 14 10.04 -4.85 -7.50
CA GLU A 14 11.09 -5.85 -7.78
C GLU A 14 11.96 -6.11 -6.54
N ILE A 15 12.33 -5.05 -5.81
CA ILE A 15 13.06 -5.17 -4.55
C ILE A 15 12.25 -5.97 -3.54
N ILE A 16 10.97 -5.64 -3.35
CA ILE A 16 10.09 -6.35 -2.40
C ILE A 16 9.98 -7.84 -2.76
N LYS A 17 9.79 -8.16 -4.05
CA LYS A 17 9.73 -9.55 -4.52
C LYS A 17 11.05 -10.30 -4.26
N GLN A 18 12.18 -9.64 -4.47
CA GLN A 18 13.48 -10.23 -4.20
C GLN A 18 13.68 -10.49 -2.70
N SER A 19 13.30 -9.56 -1.84
CA SER A 19 13.32 -9.75 -0.38
C SER A 19 12.43 -10.91 0.07
N ILE A 20 11.20 -11.03 -0.45
CA ILE A 20 10.30 -12.16 -0.16
C ILE A 20 10.96 -13.50 -0.55
N LYS A 21 11.62 -13.54 -1.72
CA LYS A 21 12.32 -14.73 -2.20
C LYS A 21 13.49 -15.10 -1.29
N ASP A 22 14.27 -14.13 -0.84
CA ASP A 22 15.43 -14.38 0.03
C ASP A 22 15.00 -14.81 1.43
N ILE A 23 13.94 -14.22 2.00
CA ILE A 23 13.33 -14.70 3.24
C ILE A 23 12.78 -16.13 3.06
N GLY A 24 12.24 -16.46 1.89
CA GLY A 24 11.82 -17.83 1.55
C GLY A 24 12.97 -18.84 1.68
N LYS A 25 14.15 -18.52 1.13
CA LYS A 25 15.35 -19.37 1.24
C LYS A 25 15.87 -19.46 2.68
N GLU A 26 15.79 -18.36 3.43
CA GLU A 26 16.16 -18.35 4.84
C GLU A 26 15.25 -19.29 5.65
N LEU A 27 13.93 -19.22 5.42
CA LEU A 27 12.97 -20.13 6.04
C LEU A 27 13.26 -21.60 5.68
N GLU A 28 13.57 -21.91 4.42
CA GLU A 28 13.99 -23.27 4.04
C GLU A 28 15.23 -23.73 4.81
N THR A 29 16.21 -22.84 4.98
CA THR A 29 17.45 -23.12 5.72
C THR A 29 17.17 -23.35 7.21
N LEU A 30 16.35 -22.51 7.83
CA LEU A 30 15.96 -22.64 9.23
C LEU A 30 15.16 -23.93 9.49
N ASN A 31 14.24 -24.30 8.59
CA ASN A 31 13.51 -25.57 8.70
C ASN A 31 14.44 -26.78 8.55
N LYS A 32 15.42 -26.73 7.65
CA LYS A 32 16.46 -27.79 7.56
C LYS A 32 17.27 -27.89 8.85
N GLN A 33 17.66 -26.76 9.43
CA GLN A 33 18.36 -26.74 10.71
C GLN A 33 17.53 -27.34 11.84
N LEU A 34 16.22 -27.06 11.88
CA LEU A 34 15.31 -27.64 12.85
C LEU A 34 15.24 -29.16 12.71
N ASN A 35 15.04 -29.67 11.49
CA ASN A 35 15.01 -31.11 11.21
C ASN A 35 16.31 -31.80 11.63
N SER A 36 17.47 -31.24 11.25
CA SER A 36 18.77 -31.79 11.68
C SER A 36 18.96 -31.74 13.19
N LEU A 37 18.34 -30.80 13.89
CA LEU A 37 18.38 -30.74 15.36
C LEU A 37 17.66 -31.95 15.98
N HIS A 38 16.54 -32.37 15.40
CA HIS A 38 15.81 -33.58 15.83
C HIS A 38 16.67 -34.83 15.63
N ASP A 39 17.26 -34.99 14.44
CA ASP A 39 18.13 -36.14 14.12
C ASP A 39 19.29 -36.28 15.12
N LEU A 40 19.94 -35.16 15.49
CA LEU A 40 21.08 -35.17 16.43
C LEU A 40 20.69 -35.54 17.85
N VAL A 41 19.45 -35.27 18.27
CA VAL A 41 18.93 -35.72 19.57
C VAL A 41 18.60 -37.20 19.55
N GLU A 42 18.01 -37.69 18.46
CA GLU A 42 17.72 -39.12 18.30
C GLU A 42 19.00 -39.96 18.29
N GLN A 43 20.11 -39.41 17.77
CA GLN A 43 21.45 -40.00 17.82
C GLN A 43 22.14 -39.87 19.19
N GLY A 44 21.54 -39.15 20.15
CA GLY A 44 22.10 -38.93 21.48
C GLY A 44 23.30 -37.97 21.52
N VAL A 45 23.56 -37.21 20.45
CA VAL A 45 24.67 -36.26 20.37
C VAL A 45 24.40 -35.00 21.21
N TYR A 46 23.12 -34.66 21.40
CA TYR A 46 22.69 -33.53 22.22
C TYR A 46 21.99 -33.96 23.51
N SER A 47 22.22 -33.17 24.57
CA SER A 47 21.36 -33.19 25.75
C SER A 47 20.00 -32.58 25.44
N THR A 48 18.96 -33.05 26.15
CA THR A 48 17.60 -32.53 26.08
C THR A 48 17.56 -31.01 26.29
N ASP A 49 18.34 -30.48 27.25
CA ASP A 49 18.41 -29.04 27.50
C ASP A 49 18.98 -28.25 26.33
N THR A 50 20.01 -28.78 25.67
CA THR A 50 20.64 -28.14 24.50
C THR A 50 19.67 -28.10 23.33
N PHE A 51 18.94 -29.20 23.12
CA PHE A 51 17.90 -29.28 22.10
C PHE A 51 16.79 -28.26 22.32
N ILE A 52 16.21 -28.20 23.54
CA ILE A 52 15.12 -27.27 23.85
C ILE A 52 15.55 -25.83 23.56
N LYS A 53 16.72 -25.41 24.05
CA LYS A 53 17.24 -24.04 23.84
C LYS A 53 17.45 -23.72 22.35
N ARG A 54 17.97 -24.67 21.57
CA ARG A 54 18.22 -24.47 20.14
C ARG A 54 16.93 -24.50 19.32
N SER A 55 16.00 -25.40 19.61
CA SER A 55 14.69 -25.47 18.94
C SER A 55 13.94 -24.16 19.12
N GLN A 56 13.85 -23.65 20.36
CA GLN A 56 13.20 -22.38 20.65
C GLN A 56 13.85 -21.20 19.91
N ASN A 57 15.18 -21.16 19.82
CA ASN A 57 15.87 -20.10 19.08
C ASN A 57 15.55 -20.15 17.57
N ILE A 58 15.58 -21.35 16.98
CA ILE A 58 15.28 -21.55 15.55
C ILE A 58 13.81 -21.22 15.27
N GLU A 59 12.88 -21.70 16.10
CA GLU A 59 11.45 -21.39 16.00
C GLU A 59 11.17 -19.89 16.11
N SER A 60 11.83 -19.19 17.03
CA SER A 60 11.72 -17.73 17.14
C SER A 60 12.16 -17.02 15.86
N LYS A 61 13.25 -17.49 15.22
CA LYS A 61 13.73 -16.94 13.95
C LYS A 61 12.75 -17.24 12.82
N ILE A 62 12.22 -18.47 12.75
CA ILE A 62 11.19 -18.86 11.77
C ILE A 62 9.97 -17.96 11.89
N ASN A 63 9.47 -17.72 13.11
CA ASN A 63 8.30 -16.89 13.34
C ASN A 63 8.55 -15.43 12.92
N THR A 64 9.72 -14.90 13.25
CA THR A 64 10.12 -13.53 12.84
C THR A 64 10.21 -13.39 11.31
N ALA A 65 10.83 -14.36 10.64
CA ALA A 65 10.96 -14.40 9.20
C ALA A 65 9.59 -14.55 8.51
N LYS A 66 8.69 -15.39 9.05
CA LYS A 66 7.31 -15.53 8.55
C LYS A 66 6.52 -14.23 8.66
N ALA A 67 6.57 -13.57 9.82
CA ALA A 67 5.89 -12.29 10.01
C ALA A 67 6.40 -11.23 9.03
N SER A 68 7.73 -11.12 8.89
CA SER A 68 8.36 -10.20 7.94
C SER A 68 7.95 -10.48 6.49
N LYS A 69 7.84 -11.77 6.11
CA LYS A 69 7.38 -12.17 4.78
C LYS A 69 5.93 -11.77 4.54
N ASP A 70 5.04 -12.03 5.50
CA ASP A 70 3.60 -11.72 5.41
C ASP A 70 3.36 -10.21 5.28
N GLU A 71 4.11 -9.39 6.03
CA GLU A 71 4.08 -7.93 5.91
C GLU A 71 4.47 -7.46 4.50
N LEU A 72 5.54 -8.03 3.93
CA LEU A 72 5.98 -7.70 2.58
C LEU A 72 5.01 -8.17 1.51
N GLU A 73 4.42 -9.34 1.65
CA GLU A 73 3.39 -9.88 0.74
C GLU A 73 2.12 -9.01 0.78
N THR A 74 1.69 -8.60 1.97
CA THR A 74 0.56 -7.68 2.16
C THR A 74 0.85 -6.33 1.50
N LYS A 75 2.05 -5.78 1.72
CA LYS A 75 2.49 -4.53 1.08
C LYS A 75 2.46 -4.63 -0.44
N LEU A 76 2.96 -5.74 -0.99
CA LEU A 76 2.98 -6.00 -2.42
C LEU A 76 1.55 -6.09 -2.99
N LYS A 77 0.65 -6.80 -2.30
CA LYS A 77 -0.76 -6.91 -2.67
C LYS A 77 -1.45 -5.55 -2.72
N ASN A 78 -1.21 -4.70 -1.72
CA ASN A 78 -1.78 -3.36 -1.65
C ASN A 78 -1.31 -2.48 -2.82
N ILE A 79 -0.03 -2.55 -3.19
CA ILE A 79 0.50 -1.83 -4.36
C ILE A 79 -0.25 -2.25 -5.64
N PHE A 80 -0.40 -3.56 -5.87
CA PHE A 80 -1.11 -4.05 -7.05
C PHE A 80 -2.60 -3.67 -7.05
N SER A 81 -3.27 -3.74 -5.90
CA SER A 81 -4.67 -3.30 -5.76
C SER A 81 -4.85 -1.84 -6.13
N VAL A 82 -3.96 -0.96 -5.64
CA VAL A 82 -3.99 0.47 -5.97
C VAL A 82 -3.77 0.70 -7.46
N GLU A 83 -2.84 -0.02 -8.09
CA GLU A 83 -2.57 0.10 -9.53
C GLU A 83 -3.76 -0.36 -10.39
N GLU A 84 -4.42 -1.46 -10.03
CA GLU A 84 -5.65 -1.92 -10.70
C GLU A 84 -6.79 -0.90 -10.55
N LYS A 85 -6.97 -0.34 -9.35
CA LYS A 85 -7.94 0.73 -9.11
C LYS A 85 -7.65 1.98 -9.94
N LYS A 86 -6.38 2.37 -10.07
CA LYS A 86 -5.99 3.50 -10.92
C LYS A 86 -6.33 3.28 -12.40
N LYS A 87 -6.11 2.07 -12.92
CA LYS A 87 -6.42 1.74 -14.32
C LYS A 87 -7.90 1.90 -14.67
N SER A 88 -8.80 1.65 -13.72
CA SER A 88 -10.25 1.83 -13.94
C SER A 88 -10.72 3.27 -13.69
N ILE A 89 -10.17 3.95 -12.66
CA ILE A 89 -10.67 5.26 -12.25
C ILE A 89 -10.16 6.41 -13.11
N ILE A 90 -8.89 6.36 -13.55
CA ILE A 90 -8.28 7.45 -14.33
C ILE A 90 -9.04 7.67 -15.65
N PRO A 91 -9.34 6.65 -16.47
CA PRO A 91 -10.10 6.86 -17.71
C PRO A 91 -11.50 7.41 -17.46
N ARG A 92 -12.15 6.98 -16.37
CA ARG A 92 -13.47 7.50 -15.98
C ARG A 92 -13.38 8.99 -15.65
N TRP A 93 -12.42 9.40 -14.85
CA TRP A 93 -12.22 10.82 -14.49
C TRP A 93 -11.87 11.68 -15.70
N GLU A 94 -10.99 11.19 -16.57
CA GLU A 94 -10.65 11.87 -17.84
C GLU A 94 -11.91 12.08 -18.70
N LYS A 95 -12.80 11.09 -18.78
CA LYS A 95 -14.07 11.21 -19.49
C LYS A 95 -14.99 12.26 -18.85
N VAL A 96 -15.12 12.26 -17.52
CA VAL A 96 -15.93 13.25 -16.78
C VAL A 96 -15.42 14.67 -17.06
N LEU A 97 -14.12 14.91 -16.92
CA LEU A 97 -13.51 16.23 -17.15
C LEU A 97 -13.66 16.69 -18.62
N ASN A 98 -13.54 15.77 -19.57
CA ASN A 98 -13.74 16.07 -20.99
C ASN A 98 -15.18 16.47 -21.32
N ILE A 99 -16.17 15.89 -20.65
CA ILE A 99 -17.58 16.23 -20.85
C ILE A 99 -17.92 17.54 -20.13
N TYR A 100 -17.37 17.77 -18.93
CA TYR A 100 -17.65 18.96 -18.12
C TYR A 100 -17.43 20.27 -18.89
N ASN A 101 -16.33 20.37 -19.64
CA ASN A 101 -16.00 21.56 -20.43
C ASN A 101 -16.97 21.82 -21.60
N LYS A 102 -17.76 20.82 -22.00
CA LYS A 102 -18.71 20.88 -23.12
C LYS A 102 -20.14 21.17 -22.68
N LEU A 103 -20.43 21.12 -21.38
CA LEU A 103 -21.77 21.39 -20.85
C LEU A 103 -22.00 22.89 -20.73
N GLU A 104 -23.21 23.34 -21.07
CA GLU A 104 -23.62 24.74 -20.93
C GLU A 104 -24.35 24.99 -19.60
N SER A 105 -25.15 24.02 -19.17
CA SER A 105 -25.94 24.09 -17.94
C SER A 105 -25.07 23.96 -16.68
N ALA A 106 -25.19 24.93 -15.78
CA ALA A 106 -24.56 24.87 -14.45
C ALA A 106 -25.08 23.68 -13.62
N LYS A 107 -26.33 23.26 -13.82
CA LYS A 107 -26.91 22.10 -13.14
C LYS A 107 -26.19 20.82 -13.53
N ASP A 108 -26.05 20.58 -14.84
CA ASP A 108 -25.46 19.35 -15.38
C ASP A 108 -23.96 19.27 -15.04
N LYS A 109 -23.28 20.42 -15.04
CA LYS A 109 -21.90 20.55 -14.55
C LYS A 109 -21.75 20.10 -13.09
N ASN A 110 -22.68 20.52 -12.23
CA ASN A 110 -22.66 20.16 -10.82
C ASN A 110 -22.98 18.67 -10.60
N GLU A 111 -23.93 18.12 -11.33
CA GLU A 111 -24.24 16.68 -11.28
C GLU A 111 -23.02 15.84 -11.69
N LEU A 112 -22.35 16.24 -12.77
CA LEU A 112 -21.17 15.55 -13.29
C LEU A 112 -19.96 15.64 -12.32
N LEU A 113 -19.71 16.81 -11.71
CA LEU A 113 -18.63 16.95 -10.72
C LEU A 113 -18.86 16.10 -9.48
N LYS A 114 -20.11 15.92 -9.05
CA LYS A 114 -20.45 15.05 -7.92
C LYS A 114 -20.11 13.58 -8.16
N GLU A 115 -19.87 13.15 -9.39
CA GLU A 115 -19.39 11.79 -9.65
C GLU A 115 -17.94 11.57 -9.20
N ILE A 116 -17.11 12.61 -9.27
CA ILE A 116 -15.66 12.51 -9.01
C ILE A 116 -15.23 13.21 -7.72
N LEU A 117 -16.06 14.10 -7.17
CA LEU A 117 -15.79 14.82 -5.92
C LEU A 117 -16.58 14.21 -4.77
N ASP A 118 -15.89 14.00 -3.65
CA ASP A 118 -16.49 13.52 -2.40
C ASP A 118 -16.99 14.71 -1.58
N LYS A 119 -16.10 15.67 -1.34
CA LYS A 119 -16.43 16.93 -0.68
C LYS A 119 -15.51 18.05 -1.13
N VAL A 120 -15.97 19.28 -0.97
CA VAL A 120 -15.17 20.50 -1.14
C VAL A 120 -15.30 21.29 0.14
N ILE A 121 -14.17 21.63 0.74
CA ILE A 121 -14.11 22.43 1.97
C ILE A 121 -13.73 23.85 1.56
N TYR A 122 -14.54 24.80 1.98
CA TYR A 122 -14.30 26.22 1.80
C TYR A 122 -13.96 26.84 3.15
N THR A 123 -12.81 27.50 3.21
CA THR A 123 -12.36 28.22 4.41
C THR A 123 -12.18 29.68 4.06
N LYS A 124 -12.76 30.57 4.87
CA LYS A 124 -12.55 32.01 4.79
C LYS A 124 -12.47 32.58 6.20
N GLU A 125 -11.28 33.04 6.55
CA GLU A 125 -10.97 33.49 7.92
C GLU A 125 -11.37 34.96 8.13
N GLU A 126 -11.21 35.81 7.11
CA GLU A 126 -11.52 37.23 7.20
C GLU A 126 -12.64 37.65 6.25
N GLY A 127 -13.54 38.51 6.75
CA GLY A 127 -14.61 39.11 5.96
C GLY A 127 -14.07 40.14 4.96
N GLY A 128 -14.02 39.78 3.68
CA GLY A 128 -13.39 40.59 2.63
C GLY A 128 -13.91 42.02 2.46
N ARG A 129 -15.13 42.34 2.92
CA ARG A 129 -15.71 43.70 2.79
C ARG A 129 -15.04 44.74 3.69
N TRP A 130 -14.50 44.33 4.83
CA TRP A 130 -13.85 45.24 5.79
C TRP A 130 -12.33 45.04 5.89
N SER A 131 -11.82 43.84 5.59
CA SER A 131 -10.38 43.55 5.63
C SER A 131 -9.64 43.90 4.33
N GLY A 132 -10.35 44.19 3.23
CA GLY A 132 -9.75 44.36 1.90
C GLY A 132 -9.26 43.05 1.27
N LYS A 133 -9.36 41.93 1.98
CA LYS A 133 -8.94 40.60 1.55
C LYS A 133 -10.09 39.82 0.93
N VAL A 134 -10.57 40.27 -0.22
CA VAL A 134 -11.76 39.68 -0.87
C VAL A 134 -11.49 38.24 -1.34
N ASP A 135 -10.27 38.00 -1.83
CA ASP A 135 -9.83 36.74 -2.44
C ASP A 135 -9.04 35.83 -1.47
N ASP A 136 -8.99 36.18 -0.18
CA ASP A 136 -8.35 35.37 0.84
C ASP A 136 -9.30 34.27 1.32
N PHE A 137 -9.32 33.18 0.56
CA PHE A 137 -10.05 31.96 0.86
C PHE A 137 -9.27 30.74 0.42
N GLU A 138 -9.53 29.62 1.09
CA GLU A 138 -8.98 28.31 0.74
C GLU A 138 -10.09 27.40 0.23
N LEU A 139 -9.79 26.64 -0.82
CA LEU A 139 -10.62 25.55 -1.31
C LEU A 139 -9.83 24.25 -1.25
N VAL A 140 -10.27 23.32 -0.40
CA VAL A 140 -9.73 21.97 -0.34
C VAL A 140 -10.69 21.02 -1.08
N ILE A 141 -10.23 20.52 -2.23
CA ILE A 141 -11.00 19.61 -3.08
C ILE A 141 -10.66 18.17 -2.71
N ASN A 142 -11.65 17.39 -2.28
CA ASN A 142 -11.48 15.98 -1.94
C ASN A 142 -12.14 15.12 -3.03
N PRO A 143 -11.35 14.35 -3.80
CA PRO A 143 -11.91 13.45 -4.81
C PRO A 143 -12.49 12.18 -4.19
N LYS A 144 -13.44 11.56 -4.89
CA LYS A 144 -13.99 10.23 -4.58
C LYS A 144 -12.95 9.16 -4.90
N LEU A 145 -12.27 8.67 -3.88
CA LEU A 145 -11.34 7.56 -4.02
C LEU A 145 -12.08 6.21 -3.94
N PRO A 146 -11.61 5.18 -4.66
CA PRO A 146 -12.21 3.86 -4.61
C PRO A 146 -11.93 3.22 -3.24
N GLN A 147 -12.99 3.07 -2.43
CA GLN A 147 -12.93 2.45 -1.10
C GLN A 147 -12.33 1.03 -1.19
N ASP A 148 -11.47 0.67 -0.24
CA ASP A 148 -11.07 -0.73 -0.02
C ASP A 148 -12.23 -1.41 0.70
N HIS A 149 -13.00 -2.23 -0.01
CA HIS A 149 -14.00 -3.14 0.58
C HIS A 149 -13.42 -4.54 0.67
#